data_AF-A0A0G2AEN8-F1
#
_entry.id   AF-A0A0G2AEN8-F1
#
_cell.length_a   1.000
_cell.length_b   1.000
_cell.length_c   1.000
_cell.angle_alpha   90.00
_cell.angle_beta   90.00
_cell.angle_gamma   90.00
#
_symmetry.space_group_name_H-M   'P 1'
#
loop_
_entity.id
_entity.type
_entity.pdbx_description
1 polymer ?
#
loop_
_entity_poly.entity_id
_entity_poly.type
_entity_poly.pdbx_seq_one_letter_code
_entity_poly.pdbx_strand_id
1 'polypeptide(L)'
;GKAFSIKSLTIFAHSEKEYESLTRIQEGTGRLYNYNNGPRVELYEPIEVGDNKITHLRIRKPDPERPQVGCNDFETDYESFKKGYLSDHPDNLRPVKRSEYKMIEFYDPNFDVLAYVVSD
;
A
#
# COMPACT_ATOMS: atom_id res chain seq x y z
N GLY A 1 18.06 10.24 2.69
CA GLY A 1 16.74 10.88 2.91
C GLY A 1 16.19 10.48 4.27
N LYS A 2 15.07 11.07 4.69
CA LYS A 2 14.36 10.68 5.92
C LYS A 2 13.70 9.31 5.74
N ALA A 3 13.83 8.43 6.74
CA ALA A 3 13.11 7.16 6.76
C ALA A 3 11.69 7.36 7.28
N PHE A 4 10.72 6.69 6.66
CA PHE A 4 9.33 6.65 7.10
C PHE A 4 8.95 5.19 7.37
N SER A 5 8.28 4.95 8.50
CA SER A 5 7.86 3.60 8.85
C SER A 5 6.65 3.19 8.03
N ILE A 6 6.46 1.88 7.94
CA ILE A 6 5.32 1.26 7.25
C ILE A 6 4.69 0.21 8.18
N LYS A 7 3.37 0.08 8.13
CA LYS A 7 2.61 -0.91 8.93
C LYS A 7 1.68 -1.78 8.10
N SER A 8 1.41 -1.37 6.87
CA SER A 8 0.52 -2.05 5.93
C SER A 8 1.30 -2.53 4.70
N LEU A 9 0.88 -3.67 4.17
CA LEU A 9 1.27 -4.15 2.85
C LEU A 9 0.01 -4.55 2.10
N THR A 10 -0.08 -4.14 0.83
CA THR A 10 -1.13 -4.56 -0.08
C THR A 10 -0.50 -5.28 -1.27
N ILE A 11 -0.94 -6.49 -1.56
CA ILE A 11 -0.59 -7.24 -2.76
C ILE A 11 -1.68 -7.01 -3.81
N PHE A 12 -1.28 -6.73 -5.04
CA PHE A 12 -2.20 -6.66 -6.17
C PHE A 12 -2.08 -7.97 -6.96
N ALA A 13 -3.14 -8.77 -6.95
CA ALA A 13 -3.19 -9.93 -7.83
C ALA A 13 -3.31 -9.46 -9.29
N HIS A 14 -2.78 -10.24 -10.24
CA HIS A 14 -2.88 -9.97 -11.68
C HIS A 14 -3.85 -10.91 -12.39
N SER A 15 -4.32 -11.96 -11.70
CA SER A 15 -5.34 -12.88 -12.21
C SER A 15 -6.27 -13.37 -11.11
N GLU A 16 -7.46 -13.82 -11.48
CA GLU A 16 -8.41 -14.38 -10.50
C GLU A 16 -7.81 -15.59 -9.78
N LYS A 17 -7.09 -16.45 -10.52
CA LYS A 17 -6.41 -17.63 -9.95
C LYS A 17 -5.37 -17.23 -8.90
N GLU A 18 -4.59 -16.19 -9.17
CA GLU A 18 -3.62 -15.68 -8.21
C GLU A 18 -4.33 -15.07 -6.99
N TYR A 19 -5.38 -14.28 -7.22
CA TYR A 19 -6.19 -13.71 -6.16
C TYR A 19 -6.72 -14.81 -5.22
N GLU A 20 -7.37 -15.84 -5.76
CA GLU A 20 -7.88 -16.98 -4.99
C GLU A 20 -6.78 -17.70 -4.20
N SER A 21 -5.61 -17.90 -4.82
CA SER A 21 -4.46 -18.53 -4.15
C SER A 21 -3.94 -17.68 -3.00
N LEU A 22 -3.78 -16.37 -3.21
CA LEU A 22 -3.27 -15.44 -2.20
C LEU A 22 -4.26 -15.25 -1.05
N THR A 23 -5.56 -15.12 -1.34
CA THR A 23 -6.57 -15.00 -0.29
C THR A 23 -6.65 -16.27 0.55
N ARG A 24 -6.50 -17.45 -0.07
CA ARG A 24 -6.45 -18.72 0.68
C ARG A 24 -5.21 -18.85 1.56
N ILE A 25 -4.08 -18.28 1.15
CA ILE A 25 -2.88 -18.22 2.00
C ILE A 25 -3.11 -17.25 3.17
N GLN A 26 -3.76 -16.11 2.91
CA GLN A 26 -4.11 -15.11 3.93
C GLN A 26 -5.13 -15.64 4.95
N GLU A 27 -5.97 -16.60 4.55
CA GLU A 27 -6.87 -17.33 5.47
C GLU A 27 -6.05 -18.06 6.54
N GLY A 28 -6.05 -17.50 7.76
CA GLY A 28 -5.33 -18.03 8.91
C GLY A 28 -4.07 -17.26 9.31
N THR A 29 -3.65 -16.25 8.53
CA THR A 29 -2.53 -15.37 8.93
C THR A 29 -2.98 -14.24 9.85
N GLY A 30 -4.28 -14.00 9.97
CA GLY A 30 -4.82 -12.89 10.73
C GLY A 30 -6.34 -12.88 10.83
N ARG A 31 -6.87 -11.87 11.53
CA ARG A 31 -8.31 -11.60 11.64
C ARG A 31 -8.72 -10.63 10.54
N LEU A 32 -9.85 -10.89 9.88
CA LEU A 32 -10.44 -9.95 8.91
C LEU A 32 -10.65 -8.58 9.58
N TYR A 33 -10.03 -7.55 9.01
CA TYR A 33 -10.10 -6.17 9.48
C TYR A 33 -11.16 -5.39 8.71
N ASN A 34 -11.04 -5.37 7.38
CA ASN A 34 -12.06 -4.82 6.49
C ASN A 34 -12.00 -5.48 5.10
N TYR A 35 -12.96 -5.11 4.26
CA TYR A 35 -13.01 -5.55 2.88
C TYR A 35 -13.18 -4.34 1.96
N ASN A 36 -12.16 -4.05 1.16
CA ASN A 36 -12.21 -3.03 0.14
C ASN A 36 -11.43 -3.59 -1.05
N ASN A 37 -12.10 -3.82 -2.18
CA ASN A 37 -11.49 -4.46 -3.35
C ASN A 37 -10.64 -5.71 -3.04
N GLY A 38 -11.06 -6.49 -2.04
CA GLY A 38 -10.34 -7.65 -1.50
C GLY A 38 -10.13 -7.60 0.02
N PRO A 39 -9.78 -8.74 0.65
CA PRO A 39 -9.67 -8.87 2.11
C PRO A 39 -8.41 -8.18 2.66
N ARG A 40 -8.59 -7.38 3.71
CA ARG A 40 -7.51 -6.89 4.58
C ARG A 40 -7.63 -7.58 5.93
N VAL A 41 -6.52 -8.15 6.39
CA VAL A 41 -6.42 -8.78 7.70
C VAL A 41 -5.46 -7.99 8.60
N GLU A 42 -5.78 -7.97 9.88
CA GLU A 42 -4.82 -7.69 10.94
C GLU A 42 -4.11 -9.01 11.27
N LEU A 43 -2.79 -9.04 11.08
CA LEU A 43 -1.98 -10.24 11.22
C LEU A 43 -1.87 -10.67 12.68
N TYR A 44 -1.92 -11.99 12.94
CA TYR A 44 -1.68 -12.53 14.28
C TYR A 44 -0.23 -12.33 14.71
N GLU A 45 0.69 -12.49 13.77
CA GLU A 45 2.13 -12.25 13.94
C GLU A 45 2.59 -11.27 12.86
N PRO A 46 3.34 -10.20 13.22
CA PRO A 46 3.80 -9.22 12.25
C PRO A 46 4.84 -9.81 11.29
N ILE A 47 4.86 -9.32 10.05
CA ILE A 47 5.94 -9.61 9.10
C ILE A 47 7.05 -8.58 9.35
N GLU A 48 8.26 -9.06 9.64
CA GLU A 48 9.43 -8.21 9.85
C GLU A 48 10.07 -7.82 8.50
N VAL A 49 10.20 -6.52 8.24
CA VAL A 49 10.82 -5.98 7.02
C VAL A 49 11.78 -4.85 7.41
N GLY A 50 13.06 -5.20 7.55
CA GLY A 50 14.04 -4.31 8.16
C GLY A 50 13.61 -3.91 9.57
N ASP A 51 13.55 -2.61 9.85
CA ASP A 51 13.08 -2.08 11.14
C ASP A 51 11.54 -1.96 11.25
N ASN A 52 10.80 -2.36 10.20
CA ASN A 52 9.35 -2.26 10.16
C ASN A 52 8.67 -3.56 10.61
N LYS A 53 7.51 -3.40 11.25
CA LYS A 53 6.60 -4.50 11.61
C LYS A 53 5.29 -4.32 10.87
N ILE A 54 5.09 -5.11 9.83
CA ILE A 54 3.84 -5.10 9.06
C ILE A 54 2.79 -5.83 9.86
N THR A 55 1.74 -5.12 10.26
CA THR A 55 0.63 -5.66 11.05
C THR A 55 -0.64 -5.85 10.22
N HIS A 56 -0.70 -5.25 9.03
CA HIS A 56 -1.86 -5.36 8.15
C HIS A 56 -1.45 -5.85 6.77
N LEU A 57 -2.14 -6.89 6.28
CA LEU A 57 -1.96 -7.42 4.94
C LEU A 57 -3.28 -7.33 4.18
N ARG A 58 -3.26 -6.77 2.98
CA ARG A 58 -4.40 -6.76 2.06
C ARG A 58 -4.05 -7.48 0.76
N ILE A 59 -4.97 -8.30 0.28
CA ILE A 59 -4.91 -8.87 -1.08
C ILE A 59 -5.99 -8.17 -1.89
N ARG A 60 -5.62 -7.53 -3.00
CA ARG A 60 -6.57 -6.89 -3.92
C ARG A 60 -6.89 -7.78 -5.10
N LYS A 61 -8.13 -7.67 -5.58
CA LYS A 61 -8.55 -8.26 -6.85
C LYS A 61 -7.74 -7.71 -8.02
N PRO A 62 -7.66 -8.44 -9.14
CA PRO A 62 -7.02 -7.97 -10.36
C PRO A 62 -7.60 -6.66 -10.87
N ASP A 63 -6.71 -5.76 -11.24
CA ASP A 63 -7.03 -4.42 -11.72
C ASP A 63 -6.07 -4.09 -12.87
N PRO A 64 -6.53 -4.14 -14.14
CA PRO A 64 -5.69 -3.86 -15.31
C PRO A 64 -5.09 -2.45 -15.31
N GLU A 65 -5.68 -1.49 -14.59
CA GLU A 65 -5.16 -0.13 -14.45
C GLU A 65 -4.03 -0.04 -13.41
N ARG A 66 -3.79 -1.12 -12.66
CA ARG A 66 -2.77 -1.24 -11.61
C ARG A 66 -1.90 -2.47 -11.85
N PRO A 67 -0.99 -2.43 -12.85
CA PRO A 67 -0.13 -3.56 -13.20
C PRO A 67 0.99 -3.83 -12.18
N GLN A 68 1.13 -2.98 -11.17
CA GLN A 68 2.11 -3.16 -10.08
C GLN A 68 1.78 -4.40 -9.24
N VAL A 69 2.77 -4.96 -8.54
CA VAL A 69 2.62 -6.14 -7.68
C VAL A 69 2.05 -5.80 -6.29
N GLY A 70 2.04 -4.52 -5.92
CA GLY A 70 1.52 -4.10 -4.62
C GLY A 70 1.86 -2.67 -4.23
N CYS A 71 1.54 -2.35 -2.97
CA CYS A 71 1.89 -1.08 -2.35
C CYS A 71 1.98 -1.13 -0.83
N ASN A 72 2.52 -0.06 -0.25
CA ASN A 72 2.44 0.25 1.18
C ASN A 72 2.01 1.70 1.40
N ASP A 73 1.60 2.00 2.63
CA ASP A 73 1.38 3.36 3.10
C ASP A 73 2.51 3.76 4.06
N PHE A 74 3.07 4.96 3.87
CA PHE A 74 4.05 5.52 4.78
C PHE A 74 3.35 6.21 5.95
N GLU A 75 3.81 5.92 7.17
CA GLU A 75 3.33 6.52 8.41
C GLU A 75 3.94 7.91 8.58
N THR A 76 3.33 8.92 7.97
CA THR A 76 3.78 10.31 8.08
C THR A 76 2.64 11.31 7.88
N ASP A 77 2.85 12.53 8.36
CA ASP A 77 1.89 13.62 8.19
C ASP A 77 1.85 14.08 6.72
N TYR A 78 0.66 14.02 6.14
CA TYR A 78 0.42 14.33 4.72
C TYR A 78 0.83 15.77 4.37
N GLU A 79 0.41 16.77 5.15
CA GLU A 79 0.65 18.17 4.80
C GLU A 79 2.12 18.55 4.95
N SER A 80 2.80 18.06 5.99
CA SER A 80 4.25 18.23 6.16
C SER A 80 5.03 17.54 5.05
N PHE A 81 4.66 16.31 4.69
CA PHE A 81 5.30 15.58 3.59
C PHE A 81 5.12 16.33 2.26
N LYS A 82 3.87 16.71 1.94
CA LYS A 82 3.53 17.46 0.74
C LYS A 82 4.35 18.74 0.62
N LYS A 83 4.41 19.55 1.67
CA LYS A 83 5.16 20.81 1.69
C LYS A 83 6.67 20.61 1.54
N GLY A 84 7.20 19.52 2.08
CA GLY A 84 8.63 19.26 2.11
C GLY A 84 9.20 18.59 0.85
N TYR A 85 8.39 17.83 0.10
CA TYR A 85 8.92 16.97 -0.97
C TYR A 85 8.21 17.10 -2.33
N LEU A 86 6.95 17.54 -2.38
CA LEU A 86 6.17 17.44 -3.62
C LEU A 86 6.72 18.30 -4.76
N SER A 87 7.23 19.50 -4.46
CA SER A 87 7.84 20.40 -5.46
C SER A 87 9.15 19.87 -6.03
N ASP A 88 9.86 19.07 -5.25
CA ASP A 88 11.25 18.68 -5.55
C ASP A 88 11.30 17.37 -6.34
N HIS A 89 10.20 16.62 -6.37
CA HIS A 89 10.09 15.31 -7.02
C HIS A 89 8.82 15.17 -7.90
N PRO A 90 8.59 16.08 -8.88
CA PRO A 90 7.34 16.11 -9.66
C PRO A 90 7.11 14.88 -10.54
N ASP A 91 8.18 14.18 -10.94
CA ASP A 91 8.07 13.00 -11.81
C ASP A 91 7.69 11.73 -11.04
N ASN A 92 8.06 11.66 -9.75
CA ASN A 92 7.88 10.49 -8.90
C ASN A 92 6.76 10.63 -7.87
N LEU A 93 6.40 11.85 -7.47
CA LEU A 93 5.35 12.12 -6.49
C LEU A 93 4.12 12.71 -7.17
N ARG A 94 3.04 11.94 -7.19
CA ARG A 94 1.80 12.28 -7.90
C ARG A 94 0.67 12.53 -6.92
N PRO A 95 0.12 13.74 -6.83
CA PRO A 95 -1.04 13.99 -5.99
C PRO A 95 -2.28 13.34 -6.60
N VAL A 96 -2.93 12.45 -5.84
CA VAL A 96 -4.19 11.80 -6.21
C VAL A 96 -5.30 12.36 -5.33
N LYS A 97 -6.34 12.91 -5.96
CA LYS A 97 -7.55 13.38 -5.25
C LYS A 97 -8.61 12.29 -5.26
N ARG A 98 -9.05 11.86 -4.08
CA ARG A 98 -10.26 11.06 -3.89
C ARG A 98 -11.34 11.96 -3.27
N SER A 99 -12.60 11.52 -3.32
CA SER A 99 -13.73 12.27 -2.77
C SER A 99 -13.64 12.46 -1.24
N GLU A 100 -13.05 11.49 -0.55
CA GLU A 100 -13.05 11.42 0.92
C GLU A 100 -11.68 11.75 1.54
N TYR A 101 -10.59 11.60 0.79
CA TYR A 101 -9.22 11.80 1.28
C TYR A 101 -8.27 12.18 0.13
N LYS A 102 -7.07 12.62 0.49
CA LYS A 102 -6.00 12.96 -0.45
C LYS A 102 -4.88 11.93 -0.31
N MET A 103 -4.17 11.69 -1.40
CA MET A 103 -2.99 10.85 -1.40
C MET A 103 -1.87 11.48 -2.22
N ILE A 104 -0.63 11.16 -1.88
CA ILE A 104 0.52 11.33 -2.75
C ILE A 104 1.00 9.93 -3.10
N GLU A 105 0.94 9.58 -4.37
CA GLU A 105 1.42 8.32 -4.91
C GLU A 105 2.90 8.45 -5.29
N PHE A 106 3.68 7.49 -4.84
CA PHE A 106 5.04 7.28 -5.29
C PHE A 106 4.99 6.35 -6.48
N TYR A 107 5.45 6.85 -7.62
CA TYR A 107 5.51 6.10 -8.86
C TYR A 107 6.91 6.25 -9.46
N ASP A 108 7.48 5.14 -9.90
CA ASP A 108 8.68 5.13 -10.70
C ASP A 108 8.55 3.99 -11.72
N PRO A 109 8.77 4.25 -13.03
CA PRO A 109 8.60 3.23 -14.06
C PRO A 109 9.59 2.06 -13.95
N ASN A 110 10.66 2.20 -13.16
CA ASN A 110 11.64 1.14 -12.91
C ASN A 110 11.25 0.23 -11.74
N PHE A 111 10.16 0.55 -11.03
CA PHE A 111 9.66 -0.23 -9.92
C PHE A 111 8.26 -0.75 -10.22
N ASP A 112 8.04 -2.01 -9.90
CA ASP A 112 6.75 -2.69 -10.04
C ASP A 112 5.88 -2.56 -8.79
N VAL A 113 6.22 -1.64 -7.88
CA VAL A 113 5.49 -1.35 -6.64
C VAL A 113 5.12 0.12 -6.55
N LEU A 114 4.06 0.42 -5.80
CA LEU A 114 3.69 1.78 -5.43
C LEU A 114 3.90 2.01 -3.94
N ALA A 115 3.94 3.27 -3.53
CA ALA A 115 3.77 3.63 -2.14
C ALA A 115 2.92 4.88 -2.02
N TYR A 116 2.37 5.12 -0.84
CA TYR A 116 1.46 6.23 -0.63
C TYR A 116 1.76 6.98 0.66
N VAL A 117 1.49 8.29 0.64
CA VAL A 117 1.22 9.09 1.85
C VAL A 117 -0.24 9.51 1.76
N VAL A 118 -1.02 9.18 2.78
CA VAL A 118 -2.48 9.38 2.82
C VAL A 118 -2.80 10.45 3.85
N SER A 119 -3.76 11.33 3.56
CA SER A 119 -4.28 12.26 4.56
C SER A 119 -5.17 11.51 5.54
N ASP A 120 -4.98 11.76 6.84
CA ASP A 120 -5.93 11.36 7.89
C ASP A 120 -7.34 11.90 7.63
#